data_AF-A0A3D3LR02-F1
#
_entry.id   AF-A0A3D3LR02-F1
#
_cell.length_a   1.000
_cell.length_b   1.000
_cell.length_c   1.000
_cell.angle_alpha   90.00
_cell.angle_beta   90.00
_cell.angle_gamma   90.00
#
_symmetry.space_group_name_H-M   'P 1'
#
loop_
_entity.id
_entity.type
_entity.pdbx_description
1 polymer ?
#
loop_
_entity_poly.entity_id
_entity_poly.type
_entity_poly.pdbx_seq_one_letter_code
_entity_poly.pdbx_strand_id
1 'polypeptide(L)'
;VGAPSMKFMTDMIKNYSNFASKGNIKLTAESKAGKLTFEEVKTQIDGKLPIVAGVNTSGKNGPTEHVCVIIGYNETTIKPEKGGEVKCKFIKVNDPFPFNQFGKNPYVSAGGKDLGNGQYEILYDDFVNKLKWKETMFNIK
;
A
#
# COMPACT_ATOMS: atom_id res chain seq x y z
N VAL A 1 18.04 -9.42 -8.97
CA VAL A 1 18.64 -8.85 -7.74
C VAL A 1 17.59 -7.93 -7.12
N GLY A 2 16.88 -8.37 -6.09
CA GLY A 2 15.67 -7.66 -5.59
C GLY A 2 15.38 -7.94 -4.12
N ALA A 3 16.43 -7.91 -3.29
CA ALA A 3 16.37 -8.29 -1.87
C ALA A 3 16.94 -7.28 -0.83
N PRO A 4 17.43 -6.05 -1.14
CA PRO A 4 17.86 -5.15 -0.07
C PRO A 4 16.71 -4.47 0.70
N SER A 5 15.67 -4.01 0.00
CA SER A 5 14.57 -3.17 0.54
C SER A 5 13.81 -3.82 1.69
N MET A 6 13.35 -5.06 1.51
CA MET A 6 12.54 -5.77 2.50
C MET A 6 13.30 -6.05 3.80
N LYS A 7 14.60 -6.36 3.70
CA LYS A 7 15.48 -6.54 4.87
C LYS A 7 15.64 -5.22 5.61
N PHE A 8 15.91 -4.12 4.91
CA PHE A 8 16.05 -2.80 5.53
C PHE A 8 14.77 -2.34 6.23
N MET A 9 13.60 -2.56 5.64
CA MET A 9 12.33 -2.17 6.27
C MET A 9 12.00 -3.03 7.50
N THR A 10 12.26 -4.34 7.44
CA THR A 10 12.09 -5.24 8.59
C THR A 10 13.05 -4.88 9.72
N ASP A 11 14.31 -4.59 9.38
CA ASP A 11 15.33 -4.15 10.33
C ASP A 11 14.94 -2.79 10.93
N MET A 12 14.37 -1.87 10.15
CA MET A 12 13.86 -0.60 10.65
C MET A 12 12.75 -0.79 11.69
N ILE A 13 11.73 -1.63 11.43
CA ILE A 13 10.64 -1.85 12.40
C ILE A 13 11.18 -2.48 13.68
N LYS A 14 12.02 -3.52 13.56
CA LYS A 14 12.63 -4.21 14.71
C LYS A 14 13.55 -3.30 15.52
N ASN A 15 14.35 -2.48 14.84
CA ASN A 15 15.25 -1.55 15.52
C ASN A 15 14.50 -0.36 16.09
N TYR A 16 13.41 0.10 15.47
CA TYR A 16 12.59 1.19 16.01
C TYR A 16 11.96 0.81 17.35
N SER A 17 11.51 -0.44 17.54
CA SER A 17 11.10 -0.92 18.88
C SER A 17 12.21 -0.83 19.91
N ASN A 18 13.47 -1.08 19.51
CA ASN A 18 14.61 -0.95 20.41
C ASN A 18 14.89 0.53 20.72
N PHE A 19 14.81 1.42 19.74
CA PHE A 19 15.06 2.87 19.90
C PHE A 19 13.92 3.61 20.63
N ALA A 20 12.66 3.19 20.46
CA ALA A 20 11.50 3.79 21.11
C ALA A 20 11.35 3.37 22.59
N SER A 21 12.21 2.50 23.10
CA SER A 21 12.07 1.92 24.43
C SER A 21 12.52 2.86 25.57
N LYS A 22 11.59 3.73 25.99
CA LYS A 22 11.30 3.96 27.43
C LYS A 22 10.19 3.03 27.95
N GLY A 23 9.67 2.13 27.09
CA GLY A 23 8.77 1.03 27.44
C GLY A 23 8.99 -0.17 26.52
N ASN A 24 8.76 -1.39 27.01
CA ASN A 24 8.96 -2.65 26.30
C ASN A 24 7.92 -2.87 25.18
N ILE A 25 7.89 -2.01 24.16
CA ILE A 25 7.04 -2.21 22.98
C ILE A 25 7.87 -2.98 21.95
N LYS A 26 7.62 -4.29 21.81
CA LYS A 26 8.24 -5.13 20.79
C LYS A 26 7.35 -5.15 19.56
N LEU A 27 7.77 -4.44 18.50
CA LEU A 27 7.07 -4.46 17.22
C LEU A 27 7.45 -5.74 16.46
N THR A 28 6.43 -6.45 15.99
CA THR A 28 6.58 -7.61 15.11
C THR A 28 5.89 -7.34 13.79
N ALA A 29 6.42 -7.90 12.71
CA ALA A 29 5.85 -7.79 11.37
C ALA A 29 6.24 -9.02 10.55
N GLU A 30 5.38 -9.40 9.62
CA GLU A 30 5.65 -10.38 8.58
C GLU A 30 5.91 -9.66 7.25
N SER A 31 6.70 -10.27 6.38
CA SER A 31 7.02 -9.73 5.07
C SER A 31 6.88 -10.78 3.98
N LYS A 32 6.33 -10.40 2.82
CA LYS A 32 6.27 -11.26 1.63
C LYS A 32 6.57 -10.48 0.36
N ALA A 33 7.07 -11.21 -0.64
CA ALA A 33 7.15 -10.69 -1.99
C ALA A 33 5.75 -10.59 -2.60
N GLY A 34 5.55 -9.54 -3.38
CA GLY A 34 4.30 -9.22 -4.06
C GLY A 34 3.21 -8.68 -3.13
N LYS A 35 1.99 -8.77 -3.65
CA LYS A 35 0.76 -8.26 -3.06
C LYS A 35 0.14 -9.20 -2.03
N LEU A 36 -0.67 -8.64 -1.15
CA LEU A 36 -1.77 -9.36 -0.52
C LEU A 36 -2.93 -9.44 -1.50
N THR A 37 -3.66 -10.55 -1.48
CA THR A 37 -5.00 -10.66 -2.06
C THR A 37 -5.95 -9.65 -1.40
N PHE A 38 -7.03 -9.31 -2.06
CA PHE A 38 -8.00 -8.37 -1.51
C PHE A 38 -8.62 -8.86 -0.18
N GLU A 39 -8.88 -10.16 -0.03
CA GLU A 39 -9.40 -10.71 1.24
C GLU A 39 -8.35 -10.67 2.36
N GLU A 40 -7.06 -10.88 2.03
CA GLU A 40 -5.97 -10.66 3.00
C GLU A 40 -5.89 -9.18 3.41
N VAL A 41 -6.08 -8.23 2.48
CA VAL A 41 -6.17 -6.80 2.81
C VAL A 41 -7.30 -6.54 3.80
N LYS A 42 -8.50 -7.07 3.54
CA LYS A 42 -9.65 -6.93 4.45
C LYS A 42 -9.33 -7.46 5.84
N THR A 43 -8.76 -8.67 5.91
CA THR A 43 -8.36 -9.29 7.17
C THR A 43 -7.43 -8.40 8.00
N GLN A 44 -6.44 -7.77 7.37
CA GLN A 44 -5.51 -6.85 8.06
C GLN A 44 -6.22 -5.58 8.54
N ILE A 45 -6.97 -4.92 7.65
CA ILE A 45 -7.66 -3.67 7.96
C ILE A 45 -8.72 -3.87 9.06
N ASP A 46 -9.51 -4.93 8.98
CA ASP A 46 -10.52 -5.29 9.98
C ASP A 46 -9.86 -5.64 11.33
N GLY A 47 -8.68 -6.27 11.27
CA GLY A 47 -7.81 -6.51 12.43
C GLY A 47 -7.14 -5.26 13.00
N LYS A 48 -7.36 -4.08 12.40
CA LYS A 48 -6.69 -2.80 12.72
C LYS A 48 -5.16 -2.89 12.59
N LEU A 49 -4.68 -3.74 11.69
CA LEU A 49 -3.27 -3.94 11.39
C LEU A 49 -2.94 -3.18 10.10
N PRO A 50 -2.02 -2.20 10.14
CA PRO A 50 -1.62 -1.49 8.93
C PRO A 50 -0.84 -2.41 7.99
N ILE A 51 -0.97 -2.16 6.68
CA ILE A 51 -0.18 -2.85 5.65
C ILE A 51 0.78 -1.85 5.05
N VAL A 52 2.07 -2.18 5.01
CA VAL A 52 3.07 -1.37 4.29
C VAL A 52 3.32 -2.03 2.94
N ALA A 53 3.21 -1.25 1.87
CA ALA A 53 3.37 -1.71 0.50
C ALA A 53 4.55 -1.02 -0.17
N GLY A 54 5.46 -1.82 -0.72
CA GLY A 54 6.49 -1.37 -1.65
C GLY A 54 5.95 -1.37 -3.08
N VAL A 55 5.98 -0.20 -3.72
CA VAL A 55 5.45 0.05 -5.06
C VAL A 55 6.52 0.60 -6.00
N ASN A 56 6.33 0.40 -7.31
CA ASN A 56 7.07 1.08 -8.36
C ASN A 56 6.18 2.16 -8.97
N THR A 57 6.42 3.41 -8.58
CA THR A 57 5.62 4.57 -8.98
C THR A 57 5.74 4.92 -10.47
N SER A 58 6.83 4.51 -11.13
CA SER A 58 7.02 4.71 -12.57
C SER A 58 6.20 3.74 -13.44
N GLY A 59 5.67 2.66 -12.85
CA GLY A 59 4.91 1.61 -13.54
C GLY A 59 5.76 0.74 -14.48
N LYS A 60 7.07 0.97 -14.52
CA LYS A 60 8.00 0.20 -15.35
C LYS A 60 8.37 -1.12 -14.67
N ASN A 61 8.91 -2.05 -15.44
CA ASN A 61 9.55 -3.22 -14.86
C ASN A 61 10.87 -2.77 -14.19
N GLY A 62 10.87 -2.69 -12.86
CA GLY A 62 12.00 -2.23 -12.07
C GLY A 62 11.92 -2.67 -10.61
N PRO A 63 12.83 -2.23 -9.72
CA PRO A 63 12.72 -2.48 -8.28
C PRO A 63 11.56 -1.68 -7.65
N THR A 64 11.31 -1.90 -6.37
CA THR A 64 10.50 -0.99 -5.54
C THR A 64 11.14 0.40 -5.54
N GLU A 65 10.35 1.44 -5.79
CA GLU A 65 10.79 2.84 -5.82
C GLU A 65 10.29 3.62 -4.61
N HIS A 66 9.13 3.23 -4.06
CA HIS A 66 8.45 3.98 -3.03
C HIS A 66 7.71 3.07 -2.04
N VAL A 67 7.45 3.58 -0.83
CA VAL A 67 6.76 2.86 0.24
C VAL A 67 5.55 3.67 0.68
N CYS A 68 4.41 2.99 0.81
CA CYS A 68 3.15 3.59 1.24
C CYS A 68 2.43 2.69 2.25
N VAL A 69 1.39 3.21 2.91
CA VAL A 69 0.60 2.46 3.88
C VAL A 69 -0.83 2.29 3.37
N ILE A 70 -1.30 1.05 3.26
CA ILE A 70 -2.72 0.76 3.00
C ILE A 70 -3.45 0.80 4.34
N ILE A 71 -4.44 1.67 4.42
CA ILE A 71 -5.15 2.05 5.66
C ILE A 71 -6.65 1.74 5.61
N GLY A 72 -7.15 1.25 4.48
CA GLY A 72 -8.56 0.94 4.33
C GLY A 72 -8.88 0.26 3.02
N TYR A 73 -10.13 -0.17 2.89
CA TYR A 73 -10.69 -0.69 1.65
C TYR A 73 -12.15 -0.24 1.51
N ASN A 74 -12.69 -0.39 0.29
CA ASN A 74 -14.10 -0.20 0.01
C ASN A 74 -14.52 -1.17 -1.11
N GLU A 75 -15.72 -1.75 -1.00
CA GLU A 75 -16.32 -2.57 -2.06
C GLU A 75 -17.62 -1.89 -2.49
N THR A 76 -17.76 -1.57 -3.78
CA THR A 76 -18.97 -0.95 -4.32
C THR A 76 -19.36 -1.58 -5.63
N THR A 77 -20.66 -1.60 -5.92
CA THR A 77 -21.18 -2.04 -7.21
C THR A 77 -21.52 -0.81 -8.03
N ILE A 78 -20.85 -0.63 -9.16
CA ILE A 78 -21.14 0.44 -10.10
C ILE A 78 -22.01 -0.09 -11.25
N LYS A 79 -22.97 0.73 -11.70
CA LYS A 79 -23.79 0.47 -12.89
C LYS A 79 -23.30 1.38 -14.02
N PRO A 80 -22.37 0.92 -14.88
CA PRO A 80 -21.93 1.71 -16.03
C PRO A 80 -23.09 1.98 -16.99
N GLU A 81 -23.01 3.10 -17.72
CA GLU A 81 -24.03 3.53 -18.70
C GLU A 81 -24.33 2.48 -19.77
N LYS A 82 -23.38 1.61 -20.07
CA LYS A 82 -23.50 0.52 -21.07
C LYS A 82 -24.13 -0.77 -20.51
N GLY A 83 -24.68 -0.72 -19.30
CA GLY A 83 -25.42 -1.82 -18.67
C GLY A 83 -24.54 -2.83 -17.92
N GLY A 84 -25.17 -3.52 -16.95
CA GLY A 84 -24.53 -4.47 -16.06
C GLY A 84 -24.17 -3.90 -14.68
N GLU A 85 -23.91 -4.77 -13.72
CA GLU A 85 -23.39 -4.42 -12.40
C GLU A 85 -21.93 -4.88 -12.31
N VAL A 86 -21.02 -3.95 -11.98
CA VAL A 86 -19.60 -4.25 -11.83
C VAL A 86 -19.21 -4.05 -10.38
N LYS A 87 -18.72 -5.11 -9.73
CA LYS A 87 -18.15 -5.02 -8.39
C LYS A 87 -16.74 -4.44 -8.48
N CYS A 88 -16.52 -3.30 -7.84
CA CYS A 88 -15.25 -2.62 -7.75
C CYS A 88 -14.68 -2.75 -6.35
N LYS A 89 -13.39 -3.08 -6.29
CA LYS A 89 -12.62 -3.25 -5.06
C LYS A 89 -11.61 -2.12 -4.99
N PHE A 90 -11.78 -1.24 -4.01
CA PHE A 90 -10.90 -0.10 -3.78
C PHE A 90 -10.07 -0.32 -2.53
N ILE A 91 -8.86 0.21 -2.53
CA ILE A 91 -8.02 0.36 -1.35
C ILE A 91 -7.77 1.85 -1.08
N LYS A 92 -7.61 2.19 0.19
CA LYS A 92 -7.22 3.52 0.65
C LYS A 92 -5.75 3.48 1.06
N VAL A 93 -4.97 4.37 0.49
CA VAL A 93 -3.52 4.47 0.68
C VAL A 93 -3.20 5.80 1.33
N ASN A 94 -2.37 5.77 2.36
CA ASN A 94 -1.74 6.94 2.96
C ASN A 94 -0.27 7.00 2.52
N ASP A 95 0.07 8.05 1.79
CA ASP A 95 1.40 8.35 1.28
C ASP A 95 1.62 9.87 1.31
N PRO A 96 2.24 10.40 2.37
CA PRO A 96 2.43 11.83 2.56
C PRO A 96 3.50 12.44 1.63
N PHE A 97 4.10 11.66 0.72
CA PHE A 97 5.08 12.20 -0.21
C PHE A 97 4.43 13.24 -1.14
N PRO A 98 5.02 14.45 -1.30
CA PRO A 98 4.40 15.56 -2.01
C PRO A 98 4.56 15.44 -3.54
N PHE A 99 4.01 14.39 -4.16
CA PHE A 99 4.19 14.12 -5.60
C PHE A 99 3.86 15.30 -6.51
N ASN A 100 2.86 16.10 -6.16
CA ASN A 100 2.43 17.27 -6.93
C ASN A 100 3.53 18.35 -7.08
N GLN A 101 4.53 18.35 -6.20
CA GLN A 101 5.68 19.27 -6.27
C GLN A 101 6.82 18.73 -7.15
N PHE A 102 6.82 17.42 -7.41
CA PHE A 102 7.91 16.70 -8.10
C PHE A 102 7.47 16.11 -9.45
N GLY A 103 6.25 16.40 -9.89
CA GLY A 103 5.72 15.98 -11.19
C GLY A 103 4.31 15.43 -11.10
N LYS A 104 4.03 14.40 -11.92
CA LYS A 104 2.71 13.80 -12.01
C LYS A 104 2.51 12.80 -10.87
N ASN A 105 1.41 12.95 -10.13
CA ASN A 105 1.07 12.03 -9.05
C ASN A 105 0.83 10.60 -9.59
N PRO A 106 1.57 9.59 -9.10
CA PRO A 106 1.46 8.22 -9.61
C PRO A 106 0.11 7.60 -9.30
N TYR A 107 -0.50 7.89 -8.16
CA TYR A 107 -1.83 7.38 -7.79
C TYR A 107 -2.91 7.91 -8.72
N VAL A 108 -2.91 9.23 -8.96
CA VAL A 108 -3.86 9.86 -9.89
C VAL A 108 -3.63 9.38 -11.32
N SER A 109 -2.37 9.22 -11.73
CA SER A 109 -2.01 8.67 -13.05
C SER A 109 -2.49 7.25 -13.25
N ALA A 110 -2.55 6.46 -12.17
CA ALA A 110 -3.04 5.10 -12.20
C ALA A 110 -4.58 5.00 -12.23
N GLY A 111 -5.31 6.12 -12.12
CA GLY A 111 -6.77 6.15 -12.05
C GLY A 111 -7.31 6.24 -10.62
N GLY A 112 -6.45 6.48 -9.64
CA GLY A 112 -6.84 6.77 -8.26
C GLY A 112 -7.41 8.18 -8.09
N LYS A 113 -8.19 8.34 -7.04
CA LYS A 113 -8.75 9.61 -6.58
C LYS A 113 -7.94 10.13 -5.40
N ASP A 114 -7.52 11.39 -5.48
CA ASP A 114 -6.94 12.12 -4.35
C ASP A 114 -8.05 12.44 -3.32
N LEU A 115 -7.83 12.03 -2.07
CA LEU A 115 -8.73 12.29 -0.94
C LEU A 115 -8.23 13.46 -0.07
N GLY A 116 -7.09 14.06 -0.40
CA GLY A 116 -6.41 15.09 0.37
C GLY A 116 -5.47 14.51 1.43
N ASN A 117 -4.58 15.35 1.97
CA ASN A 117 -3.65 15.00 3.06
C ASN A 117 -2.75 13.78 2.76
N GLY A 118 -2.36 13.59 1.50
CA GLY A 118 -1.55 12.43 1.08
C GLY A 118 -2.33 11.11 1.08
N GLN A 119 -3.67 11.15 1.08
CA GLN A 119 -4.50 9.96 1.02
C GLN A 119 -5.10 9.79 -0.37
N TYR A 120 -5.16 8.55 -0.83
CA TYR A 120 -5.65 8.18 -2.15
C TYR A 120 -6.59 7.00 -2.06
N GLU A 121 -7.63 6.98 -2.88
CA GLU A 121 -8.47 5.81 -3.12
C GLU A 121 -8.23 5.31 -4.54
N ILE A 122 -7.91 4.03 -4.69
CA ILE A 122 -7.53 3.45 -5.99
C ILE A 122 -8.09 2.04 -6.12
N LEU A 123 -8.46 1.64 -7.34
CA LEU A 123 -8.83 0.24 -7.61
C LEU A 123 -7.66 -0.67 -7.23
N TYR A 124 -7.98 -1.75 -6.51
CA TYR A 124 -6.98 -2.74 -6.08
C TYR A 124 -6.14 -3.25 -7.27
N ASP A 125 -6.80 -3.56 -8.39
CA ASP A 125 -6.10 -4.04 -9.59
C ASP A 125 -5.21 -2.97 -10.22
N ASP A 126 -5.60 -1.69 -10.16
CA ASP A 126 -4.76 -0.61 -10.66
C ASP A 126 -3.54 -0.38 -9.77
N PHE A 127 -3.70 -0.46 -8.46
CA PHE A 127 -2.57 -0.42 -7.52
C PHE A 127 -1.59 -1.57 -7.78
N VAL A 128 -2.11 -2.79 -7.97
CA VAL A 128 -1.30 -3.97 -8.27
C VAL A 128 -0.59 -3.85 -9.62
N ASN A 129 -1.31 -3.45 -10.67
CA ASN A 129 -0.83 -3.58 -12.04
C ASN A 129 -0.13 -2.33 -12.56
N LYS A 130 -0.54 -1.14 -12.12
CA LYS A 130 0.02 0.15 -12.58
C LYS A 130 1.08 0.69 -11.63
N LEU A 131 0.90 0.54 -10.31
CA LEU A 131 1.92 0.90 -9.31
C LEU A 131 2.82 -0.28 -8.93
N LYS A 132 2.62 -1.46 -9.54
CA LYS A 132 3.44 -2.68 -9.37
C LYS A 132 3.73 -2.98 -7.90
N TRP A 133 2.70 -3.34 -7.14
CA TRP A 133 2.88 -3.78 -5.75
C TRP A 133 3.81 -5.00 -5.66
N LYS A 134 5.04 -4.75 -5.19
CA LYS A 134 6.18 -5.69 -5.23
C LYS A 134 6.53 -6.29 -3.89
N GLU A 135 6.24 -5.60 -2.80
CA GLU A 135 6.63 -6.00 -1.46
C GLU A 135 5.53 -5.65 -0.48
N THR A 136 5.29 -6.51 0.49
CA THR A 136 4.32 -6.28 1.55
C THR A 136 4.99 -6.53 2.89
N MET A 137 4.76 -5.64 3.85
CA MET A 137 4.83 -5.97 5.27
C MET A 137 3.44 -5.86 5.90
N PHE A 138 3.08 -6.85 6.70
CA PHE A 138 1.75 -7.01 7.28
C PHE A 138 1.85 -7.68 8.67
N ASN A 139 0.73 -7.85 9.37
CA ASN A 139 0.71 -8.32 10.76
C ASN A 139 1.57 -7.46 11.70
N ILE A 140 1.59 -6.14 11.48
CA ILE A 140 2.36 -5.18 12.28
C ILE A 140 1.65 -4.98 13.63
N LYS A 141 2.25 -5.45 14.73
CA LYS A 141 1.70 -5.40 16.10
C LYS A 141 2.78 -5.31 17.17
#